data_AF-A0A2G5S8S9-F1
#
_entry.id   AF-A0A2G5S8S9-F1
#
_cell.length_a   1.000
_cell.length_b   1.000
_cell.length_c   1.000
_cell.angle_alpha   90.00
_cell.angle_beta   90.00
_cell.angle_gamma   90.00
#
_symmetry.space_group_name_H-M   'P 1'
#
loop_
_entity.id
_entity.type
_entity.pdbx_description
1 polymer ?
#
loop_
_entity_poly.entity_id
_entity_poly.type
_entity_poly.pdbx_seq_one_letter_code
_entity_poly.pdbx_strand_id
1 'polypeptide(L)'
;MDESPAPIDTNDHYIKACILYDVIKKRPIFDSYRNFCKLIGQDVMEYLDYEFWYYRFYHKQLDFDYDRSADPVPKTIMDMPASLMFKITGNLDSVDRFV
;
A
#
# COMPACT_ATOMS: atom_id res chain seq x y z
N MET A 1 30.74 -22.72 -14.40
CA MET A 1 29.89 -21.52 -14.45
C MET A 1 28.55 -21.99 -14.94
N ASP A 2 27.62 -22.18 -14.01
CA ASP A 2 26.22 -22.42 -14.33
C ASP A 2 25.44 -21.65 -13.25
N GLU A 3 25.30 -20.35 -13.47
CA GLU A 3 24.37 -19.54 -12.69
C GLU A 3 22.97 -19.88 -13.18
N SER A 4 22.36 -20.85 -12.50
CA SER A 4 20.92 -21.05 -12.60
C SER A 4 20.24 -19.75 -12.16
N PRO A 5 19.32 -19.17 -12.97
CA PRO A 5 18.64 -17.95 -12.58
C PRO A 5 17.86 -18.23 -11.30
N ALA A 6 17.98 -17.32 -10.32
CA ALA A 6 17.27 -17.41 -9.05
C ALA A 6 15.77 -17.69 -9.29
N PRO A 7 15.11 -18.49 -8.44
CA PRO A 7 13.69 -18.79 -8.61
C PRO A 7 12.92 -17.49 -8.64
N ILE A 8 12.32 -17.18 -9.79
CA ILE A 8 11.49 -16.00 -10.00
C ILE A 8 10.39 -16.08 -8.93
N ASP A 9 10.39 -15.13 -8.01
CA ASP A 9 9.37 -15.00 -6.97
C ASP A 9 8.05 -14.57 -7.63
N THR A 10 7.45 -15.53 -8.32
CA THR A 10 6.38 -15.33 -9.30
C THR A 10 5.11 -14.83 -8.61
N ASN A 11 5.00 -15.08 -7.31
CA ASN A 11 3.87 -14.67 -6.50
C ASN A 11 3.86 -13.15 -6.29
N ASP A 12 5.01 -12.54 -5.99
CA ASP A 12 5.12 -11.11 -5.74
C ASP A 12 4.88 -10.28 -7.02
N HIS A 13 5.47 -10.70 -8.14
CA HIS A 13 5.19 -10.09 -9.44
C HIS A 13 3.72 -10.21 -9.85
N TYR A 14 3.09 -11.36 -9.59
CA TYR A 14 1.67 -11.58 -9.87
C TYR A 14 0.78 -10.66 -9.01
N ILE A 15 1.08 -10.54 -7.72
CA ILE A 15 0.39 -9.63 -6.79
C ILE A 15 0.49 -8.19 -7.31
N LYS A 16 1.69 -7.73 -7.66
CA LYS A 16 1.92 -6.38 -8.21
C LYS A 16 1.20 -6.17 -9.55
N ALA A 17 1.12 -7.20 -10.39
CA ALA A 17 0.37 -7.14 -11.64
C ALA A 17 -1.15 -6.96 -11.41
N CYS A 18 -1.71 -7.57 -10.36
CA CYS A 18 -3.09 -7.32 -9.96
C CYS A 18 -3.31 -5.87 -9.53
N ILE A 19 -2.38 -5.28 -8.77
CA ILE A 19 -2.43 -3.87 -8.37
C ILE A 19 -2.35 -2.96 -9.62
N LEU A 20 -1.44 -3.24 -10.53
CA LEU A 20 -1.31 -2.51 -11.80
C LEU A 20 -2.60 -2.58 -12.63
N TYR A 21 -3.27 -3.74 -12.66
CA TYR A 21 -4.55 -3.88 -13.35
C TYR A 21 -5.61 -2.94 -12.77
N ASP A 22 -5.72 -2.84 -11.45
CA ASP A 22 -6.67 -1.92 -10.80
C ASP A 22 -6.36 -0.44 -11.11
N VAL A 23 -5.07 -0.07 -11.14
CA VAL A 23 -4.59 1.26 -11.55
C VAL A 23 -4.99 1.57 -12.99
N ILE A 24 -4.77 0.64 -13.93
CA ILE A 24 -5.15 0.81 -15.34
C ILE A 24 -6.67 0.99 -15.48
N LYS A 25 -7.46 0.29 -14.65
CA LYS A 25 -8.91 0.43 -14.58
C LYS A 25 -9.37 1.71 -13.85
N LYS A 26 -8.44 2.48 -13.28
CA LYS A 26 -8.71 3.71 -12.51
C LYS A 26 -9.74 3.50 -11.40
N ARG A 27 -9.71 2.33 -10.76
CA ARG A 27 -10.61 2.03 -9.65
C ARG A 27 -10.18 2.82 -8.41
N PRO A 28 -11.11 3.36 -7.60
CA PRO A 28 -10.75 4.01 -6.35
C PRO A 28 -9.92 3.07 -5.47
N ILE A 29 -8.80 3.57 -4.94
CA ILE A 29 -7.77 2.77 -4.26
C ILE A 29 -8.34 1.88 -3.14
N PHE A 30 -9.27 2.40 -2.35
CA PHE A 30 -9.86 1.67 -1.25
C PHE A 30 -10.76 0.52 -1.71
N ASP A 31 -11.47 0.71 -2.81
CA ASP A 31 -12.29 -0.36 -3.42
C ASP A 31 -11.40 -1.40 -4.10
N SER A 32 -10.31 -0.96 -4.73
CA SER A 32 -9.29 -1.85 -5.30
C SER A 32 -8.66 -2.73 -4.22
N TYR A 33 -8.24 -2.16 -3.08
CA TYR A 33 -7.70 -2.94 -1.96
C TYR A 33 -8.71 -3.94 -1.39
N ARG A 34 -9.97 -3.53 -1.19
CA ARG A 34 -11.01 -4.46 -0.71
C ARG A 34 -11.26 -5.62 -1.68
N ASN A 35 -11.20 -5.37 -2.98
CA ASN A 35 -11.31 -6.42 -3.98
C ASN A 35 -10.07 -7.31 -4.02
N PHE A 36 -8.88 -6.72 -3.92
CA PHE A 36 -7.62 -7.42 -3.81
C PHE A 36 -7.61 -8.40 -2.63
N CYS A 37 -7.99 -7.97 -1.43
CA CYS A 37 -8.07 -8.83 -0.25
C CYS A 37 -9.10 -9.97 -0.43
N LYS A 38 -10.22 -9.72 -1.10
CA LYS A 38 -11.21 -10.76 -1.43
C LYS A 38 -10.69 -11.79 -2.42
N LEU A 39 -9.84 -11.39 -3.36
CA LEU A 39 -9.35 -12.25 -4.44
C LEU A 39 -8.10 -13.05 -4.02
N ILE A 40 -7.18 -12.41 -3.32
CA ILE A 40 -5.85 -12.97 -3.04
C ILE A 40 -5.70 -13.37 -1.56
N GLY A 41 -6.38 -12.67 -0.66
CA GLY A 41 -6.36 -12.92 0.79
C GLY A 41 -6.03 -11.65 1.60
N GLN A 42 -6.51 -11.60 2.84
CA GLN A 42 -6.32 -10.45 3.72
C GLN A 42 -4.88 -10.34 4.26
N ASP A 43 -4.20 -11.48 4.43
CA ASP A 43 -2.87 -11.56 5.05
C ASP A 43 -1.72 -11.43 4.04
N VAL A 44 -2.04 -11.15 2.77
CA VAL A 44 -1.06 -11.15 1.68
C VAL A 44 -0.28 -9.84 1.60
N MET A 45 -0.95 -8.71 1.85
CA MET A 45 -0.35 -7.37 1.79
C MET A 45 -1.18 -6.41 2.63
N GLU A 46 -0.50 -5.64 3.49
CA GLU A 46 -1.16 -4.59 4.26
C GLU A 46 -1.60 -3.42 3.36
N TYR A 47 -2.59 -2.64 3.84
CA TYR A 47 -3.11 -1.51 3.08
C TYR A 47 -2.02 -0.49 2.72
N LEU A 48 -1.09 -0.20 3.64
CA LEU A 48 -0.03 0.78 3.40
C LEU A 48 0.93 0.33 2.28
N ASP A 49 1.24 -0.96 2.23
CA ASP A 49 2.08 -1.52 1.18
C ASP A 49 1.35 -1.55 -0.16
N TYR A 50 0.06 -1.90 -0.15
CA TYR A 50 -0.79 -1.83 -1.32
C TYR A 50 -0.87 -0.39 -1.86
N GLU A 51 -1.09 0.58 -0.97
CA GLU A 51 -1.22 1.99 -1.32
C GLU A 51 0.06 2.54 -1.95
N PHE A 52 1.21 2.18 -1.40
CA PHE A 52 2.51 2.49 -1.96
C PHE A 52 2.62 2.00 -3.42
N TRP A 53 2.38 0.72 -3.67
CA TRP A 53 2.47 0.15 -5.03
C TRP A 53 1.44 0.74 -5.98
N TYR A 54 0.21 0.96 -5.51
CA TYR A 54 -0.86 1.55 -6.28
C TYR A 54 -0.48 2.94 -6.80
N TYR A 55 0.00 3.83 -5.93
CA TYR A 55 0.40 5.18 -6.35
C TYR A 55 1.66 5.18 -7.20
N ARG A 56 2.61 4.28 -6.92
CA ARG A 56 3.82 4.14 -7.73
C ARG A 56 3.49 3.75 -9.18
N PHE A 57 2.62 2.75 -9.35
CA PHE A 57 2.11 2.35 -10.67
C PHE A 57 1.22 3.41 -11.31
N TYR A 58 0.42 4.13 -10.53
CA TYR A 58 -0.36 5.26 -11.02
C TYR A 58 0.52 6.36 -11.63
N HIS A 59 1.70 6.58 -11.04
CA HIS A 59 2.74 7.47 -11.56
C HIS A 59 3.63 6.85 -12.64
N LYS A 60 3.25 5.68 -13.18
CA LYS A 60 3.95 4.95 -14.25
C LYS A 60 5.37 4.50 -13.90
N GLN A 61 5.68 4.39 -12.61
CA GLN A 61 6.93 3.80 -12.14
C GLN A 61 6.74 2.29 -12.04
N LEU A 62 6.94 1.59 -13.16
CA LEU A 62 6.64 0.16 -13.33
C LEU A 62 7.83 -0.74 -13.00
N ASP A 63 8.68 -0.33 -12.07
CA ASP A 63 9.77 -1.15 -11.56
C ASP A 63 9.22 -2.06 -10.45
N PHE A 64 8.96 -3.32 -10.77
CA PHE A 64 8.34 -4.27 -9.86
C PHE A 64 9.30 -4.69 -8.74
N ASP A 65 10.61 -4.63 -8.97
CA ASP A 65 11.64 -5.09 -8.03
C ASP A 65 12.20 -3.97 -7.15
N TYR A 66 11.49 -2.85 -7.06
CA TYR A 66 11.96 -1.70 -6.31
C TYR A 66 12.16 -2.01 -4.82
N ASP A 67 13.38 -1.74 -4.37
CA ASP A 67 13.77 -1.91 -2.99
C ASP A 67 13.28 -0.74 -2.13
N ARG A 68 12.31 -1.03 -1.27
CA ARG A 68 11.75 -0.08 -0.29
C ARG A 68 12.61 0.07 0.96
N SER A 69 13.72 -0.66 1.10
CA SER A 69 14.59 -0.55 2.27
C SER A 69 15.21 0.85 2.43
N ALA A 70 15.33 1.59 1.33
CA ALA A 70 15.81 2.96 1.30
C ALA A 70 14.72 4.01 1.61
N ASP A 71 13.44 3.63 1.58
CA ASP A 71 12.35 4.54 1.84
C ASP A 71 12.20 4.82 3.35
N PRO A 72 11.78 6.04 3.73
CA PRO A 72 11.41 6.32 5.11
C PRO A 72 10.31 5.36 5.58
N VAL A 73 10.45 4.82 6.79
CA VAL A 73 9.43 3.97 7.41
C VAL A 73 8.08 4.73 7.41
N PRO A 74 7.00 4.11 6.92
CA PRO A 74 5.67 4.70 6.96
C PRO A 74 5.32 5.14 8.37
N LYS A 75 4.96 6.41 8.53
CA LYS A 75 4.52 6.95 9.82
C LYS A 75 3.02 6.79 9.96
N THR A 76 2.61 6.36 11.14
CA THR A 76 1.22 6.29 11.55
C THR A 76 0.82 7.58 12.27
N ILE A 77 -0.48 7.75 12.49
CA ILE A 77 -1.03 8.83 13.32
C ILE A 77 -0.41 8.83 14.73
N MET A 78 -0.01 7.65 15.24
CA MET A 78 0.59 7.49 16.58
C MET A 78 2.02 8.04 16.66
N ASP A 79 2.70 8.21 15.54
CA ASP A 79 4.05 8.80 15.48
C ASP A 79 4.02 10.34 15.56
N MET A 80 2.83 10.94 15.52
CA MET A 80 2.64 12.37 15.63
C MET A 80 2.73 12.83 17.10
N PRO A 81 3.39 13.96 17.42
CA PRO A 81 3.36 14.53 18.76
C PRO A 81 1.93 14.72 19.26
N ALA A 82 1.67 14.33 20.51
CA ALA A 82 0.34 14.40 21.10
C ALA A 82 -0.31 15.79 21.00
N SER A 83 0.50 16.85 21.04
CA SER A 83 0.02 18.24 20.89
C SER A 83 -0.66 18.51 19.54
N LEU A 84 -0.23 17.85 18.46
CA LEU A 84 -0.88 17.96 17.15
C LEU A 84 -2.13 17.07 17.08
N MET A 85 -2.10 15.89 17.69
CA MET A 85 -3.28 15.03 17.83
C MET A 85 -4.43 15.74 18.54
N PHE A 86 -4.15 16.47 19.63
CA PHE A 86 -5.14 17.28 20.34
C PHE A 86 -5.71 18.41 19.48
N LYS A 87 -4.89 19.03 18.61
CA LYS A 87 -5.37 20.05 17.67
C LYS A 87 -6.29 19.46 16.61
N ILE A 88 -5.94 18.30 16.05
CA ILE A 88 -6.75 17.63 15.03
C ILE A 88 -8.10 17.23 15.65
N THR A 89 -8.07 16.49 16.76
CA THR A 89 -9.29 16.06 17.46
C THR A 89 -10.12 17.22 17.98
N GLY A 90 -9.50 18.35 18.34
CA GLY A 90 -10.20 19.58 18.71
C GLY A 90 -11.04 20.20 17.58
N ASN A 91 -10.70 19.94 16.31
CA ASN A 91 -11.44 20.39 15.13
C ASN A 91 -12.45 19.35 14.60
N LEU A 92 -12.43 18.11 15.12
CA LEU A 92 -13.40 17.09 14.77
C LEU A 92 -14.72 17.30 15.54
N ASP A 93 -15.83 16.95 14.91
CA ASP A 93 -17.13 16.94 15.59
C ASP A 93 -17.14 15.91 16.72
N SER A 94 -18.02 16.11 17.71
CA SER A 94 -18.03 15.28 18.91
C SER A 94 -18.23 13.79 18.61
N VAL A 95 -18.96 13.45 17.55
CA VAL A 95 -19.20 12.07 17.12
C VAL A 95 -17.91 11.43 16.58
N ASP A 96 -17.13 12.16 15.81
CA ASP A 96 -15.89 11.67 15.16
C ASP A 96 -14.73 11.50 16.15
N ARG A 97 -14.85 12.01 17.38
CA ARG A 97 -13.82 11.86 18.43
C ARG A 97 -13.88 10.52 19.18
N PHE A 98 -14.97 9.77 19.07
CA PHE A 98 -15.22 8.55 19.85
C PHE A 98 -15.28 7.27 18.99
N VAL A 99 -14.97 7.35 17.68
CA VAL A 99 -14.96 6.21 16.74
C VAL A 99 -13.57 5.60 16.64
#